data_AF-A0A2M8LHK3-F1
#
_entry.id   AF-A0A2M8LHK3-F1
#
_cell.length_a   1.000
_cell.length_b   1.000
_cell.length_c   1.000
_cell.angle_alpha   90.00
_cell.angle_beta   90.00
_cell.angle_gamma   90.00
#
_symmetry.space_group_name_H-M   'P 1'
#
loop_
_entity.id
_entity.type
_entity.pdbx_description
1 polymer ?
#
loop_
_entity_poly.entity_id
_entity_poly.type
_entity_poly.pdbx_seq_one_letter_code
_entity_poly.pdbx_strand_id
1 'polypeptide(L)'
;MVPTDPAHILKSQDVVTGVARFLSNQQDPHVPGYVRYSASGDLFSDHQKTNLAGSIFALKLYAMLGETDQKRIQPIVDRVLSFQRPDGSFADPYVCKKRFIRNTLSSLKHRDLSNLGNQSYIRAETRQAYSALLLHHVLPHKVDANIPTTPQAIHTFLSRLDWTRPWGAGSHFSHLLFFLSLFKKTKKLTQEQYLEARSSACTFIASLQHEDGAWYTGNPSHRQKVNGAMKVISGLIVDDLPFEHPKELINLCLTQEATQTHDACDQINQILVLRYSTRLLNHPYHQEDINTFCQNALIQWGAYYFPEHGGFSFHKHRANDRYYSAKVSQGLNEPDIHGTILFVWGLSMMKQLLQTENLPNFHEIKS
;
A
#
# COMPACT_ATOMS: atom_id res chain seq x y z
N MET A 1 -18.43 -2.22 -32.99
CA MET A 1 -18.46 -1.72 -31.60
C MET A 1 -17.70 -0.40 -31.58
N VAL A 2 -18.35 0.69 -31.16
CA VAL A 2 -17.69 1.99 -30.99
C VAL A 2 -16.61 1.81 -29.91
N PRO A 3 -15.36 2.28 -30.09
CA PRO A 3 -14.39 2.27 -29.01
C PRO A 3 -14.95 3.20 -27.92
N THR A 4 -15.46 2.61 -26.85
CA THR A 4 -15.80 3.35 -25.64
C THR A 4 -14.52 4.01 -25.15
N ASP A 5 -14.53 5.33 -25.00
CA ASP A 5 -13.47 6.10 -24.38
C ASP A 5 -12.97 5.35 -23.12
N PRO A 6 -11.67 4.97 -23.04
CA PRO A 6 -11.11 4.27 -21.89
C PRO A 6 -11.42 4.93 -20.55
N ALA A 7 -11.57 6.27 -20.53
CA ALA A 7 -11.95 7.01 -19.33
C ALA A 7 -13.43 6.81 -18.95
N HIS A 8 -14.32 6.53 -19.90
CA HIS A 8 -15.74 6.27 -19.63
C HIS A 8 -15.94 4.91 -18.95
N ILE A 9 -15.06 3.95 -19.22
CA ILE A 9 -15.11 2.61 -18.58
C ILE A 9 -14.89 2.75 -17.07
N LEU A 10 -13.91 3.56 -16.67
CA LEU A 10 -13.55 3.73 -15.26
C LEU A 10 -14.48 4.66 -14.47
N LYS A 11 -15.36 5.40 -15.17
CA LYS A 11 -16.38 6.27 -14.56
C LYS A 11 -17.70 5.55 -14.28
N SER A 12 -17.83 4.28 -14.73
CA SER A 12 -19.04 3.50 -14.51
C SER A 12 -19.06 2.83 -13.13
N GLN A 13 -20.24 2.78 -12.52
CA GLN A 13 -20.48 1.94 -11.34
C GLN A 13 -20.29 0.44 -11.64
N ASP A 14 -20.27 0.05 -12.92
CA ASP A 14 -19.94 -1.31 -13.37
C ASP A 14 -18.54 -1.77 -12.93
N VAL A 15 -17.61 -0.84 -12.64
CA VAL A 15 -16.30 -1.18 -12.09
C VAL A 15 -16.43 -1.79 -10.69
N VAL A 16 -17.34 -1.29 -9.85
CA VAL A 16 -17.58 -1.84 -8.50
C VAL A 16 -18.07 -3.28 -8.60
N THR A 17 -19.09 -3.51 -9.44
CA THR A 17 -19.63 -4.85 -9.72
C THR A 17 -18.57 -5.76 -10.35
N GLY A 18 -17.75 -5.23 -11.26
CA GLY A 18 -16.62 -5.91 -11.87
C GLY A 18 -15.61 -6.39 -10.83
N VAL A 19 -15.17 -5.51 -9.92
CA VAL A 19 -14.20 -5.86 -8.87
C VAL A 19 -14.78 -6.90 -7.91
N ALA A 20 -16.06 -6.79 -7.54
CA ALA A 20 -16.73 -7.79 -6.71
C ALA A 20 -16.79 -9.17 -7.40
N ARG A 21 -17.06 -9.20 -8.72
CA ARG A 21 -17.02 -10.41 -9.54
C ARG A 21 -15.61 -10.97 -9.63
N PHE A 22 -14.61 -10.12 -9.88
CA PHE A 22 -13.20 -10.51 -9.93
C PHE A 22 -12.78 -11.23 -8.65
N LEU A 23 -13.05 -10.64 -7.48
CA LEU A 23 -12.75 -11.26 -6.18
C LEU A 23 -13.42 -12.61 -6.02
N SER A 24 -14.70 -12.71 -6.37
CA SER A 24 -15.45 -13.96 -6.27
C SER A 24 -14.84 -15.05 -7.15
N ASN A 25 -14.39 -14.68 -8.35
CA ASN A 25 -13.68 -15.57 -9.26
C ASN A 25 -12.28 -15.95 -8.76
N GLN A 26 -11.61 -15.10 -7.98
CA GLN A 26 -10.28 -15.42 -7.45
C GLN A 26 -10.32 -16.42 -6.27
N GLN A 27 -11.47 -16.64 -5.64
CA GLN A 27 -11.57 -17.59 -4.53
C GLN A 27 -11.34 -19.02 -4.99
N ASP A 28 -10.62 -19.80 -4.18
CA ASP A 28 -10.46 -21.23 -4.40
C ASP A 28 -11.61 -22.00 -3.74
N PRO A 29 -12.34 -22.86 -4.48
CA PRO A 29 -13.47 -23.61 -3.93
C PRO A 29 -13.05 -24.75 -2.99
N HIS A 30 -11.79 -25.17 -3.01
CA HIS A 30 -11.26 -26.28 -2.22
C HIS A 30 -10.50 -25.83 -0.97
N VAL A 31 -9.97 -24.61 -0.98
CA VAL A 31 -9.17 -24.06 0.12
C VAL A 31 -9.80 -22.78 0.68
N PRO A 32 -10.60 -22.88 1.76
CA PRO A 32 -11.27 -21.73 2.36
C PRO A 32 -10.31 -20.55 2.64
N GLY A 33 -10.73 -19.36 2.22
CA GLY A 33 -9.98 -18.13 2.39
C GLY A 33 -8.81 -17.92 1.43
N TYR A 34 -8.46 -18.92 0.61
CA TYR A 34 -7.45 -18.77 -0.43
C TYR A 34 -8.02 -17.88 -1.54
N VAL A 35 -7.24 -16.87 -1.94
CA VAL A 35 -7.58 -15.98 -3.04
C VAL A 35 -6.39 -15.93 -3.98
N ARG A 36 -6.61 -16.35 -5.23
CA ARG A 36 -5.59 -16.38 -6.29
C ARG A 36 -4.94 -15.01 -6.48
N TYR A 37 -3.64 -15.03 -6.76
CA TYR A 37 -2.85 -13.82 -6.92
C TYR A 37 -3.08 -13.19 -8.29
N SER A 38 -3.06 -13.98 -9.36
CA SER A 38 -3.48 -13.60 -10.71
C SER A 38 -4.61 -14.50 -11.22
N ALA A 39 -5.32 -14.05 -12.26
CA ALA A 39 -6.54 -14.71 -12.71
C ALA A 39 -6.37 -16.19 -13.08
N SER A 40 -5.23 -16.58 -13.64
CA SER A 40 -4.92 -17.97 -13.98
C SER A 40 -3.44 -18.36 -13.84
N GLY A 41 -2.55 -17.39 -13.70
CA GLY A 41 -1.09 -17.56 -13.76
C GLY A 41 -0.36 -17.83 -12.45
N ASP A 42 -1.03 -18.16 -11.34
CA ASP A 42 -0.37 -18.45 -10.05
C ASP A 42 0.67 -19.59 -10.16
N LEU A 43 1.81 -19.44 -9.48
CA LEU A 43 2.91 -20.42 -9.50
C LEU A 43 2.96 -21.34 -8.26
N PHE A 44 2.05 -21.14 -7.32
CA PHE A 44 1.93 -21.96 -6.12
C PHE A 44 0.63 -22.77 -6.18
N SER A 45 0.67 -23.99 -5.65
CA SER A 45 -0.52 -24.82 -5.48
C SER A 45 -1.31 -24.35 -4.25
N ASP A 46 -2.62 -24.28 -4.38
CA ASP A 46 -3.64 -24.11 -3.34
C ASP A 46 -3.41 -25.00 -2.09
N HIS A 47 -2.86 -26.21 -2.26
CA HIS A 47 -2.56 -27.15 -1.17
C HIS A 47 -1.37 -26.77 -0.28
N GLN A 48 -0.59 -25.74 -0.63
CA GLN A 48 0.51 -25.25 0.19
C GLN A 48 0.07 -24.01 0.98
N LYS A 49 0.63 -23.84 2.18
CA LYS A 49 0.44 -22.61 2.96
C LYS A 49 1.23 -21.46 2.33
N THR A 50 0.66 -20.88 1.28
CA THR A 50 1.24 -19.84 0.42
C THR A 50 0.22 -18.77 0.06
N ASN A 51 0.68 -17.74 -0.64
CA ASN A 51 -0.12 -16.63 -1.13
C ASN A 51 -0.85 -15.86 -0.02
N LEU A 52 -0.13 -15.53 1.06
CA LEU A 52 -0.65 -14.65 2.11
C LEU A 52 -1.09 -13.29 1.53
N ALA A 53 -0.32 -12.76 0.57
CA ALA A 53 -0.61 -11.51 -0.11
C ALA A 53 -2.00 -11.48 -0.76
N GLY A 54 -2.40 -12.56 -1.45
CA GLY A 54 -3.73 -12.65 -2.07
C GLY A 54 -4.85 -12.49 -1.05
N SER A 55 -4.78 -13.20 0.08
CA SER A 55 -5.77 -13.07 1.15
C SER A 55 -5.77 -11.69 1.81
N ILE A 56 -4.60 -11.09 2.05
CA ILE A 56 -4.50 -9.72 2.58
C ILE A 56 -5.16 -8.71 1.63
N PHE A 57 -4.84 -8.78 0.34
CA PHE A 57 -5.38 -7.86 -0.66
C PHE A 57 -6.88 -8.06 -0.87
N ALA A 58 -7.38 -9.30 -0.76
CA ALA A 58 -8.81 -9.58 -0.78
C ALA A 58 -9.56 -8.92 0.38
N LEU A 59 -9.06 -9.03 1.62
CA LEU A 59 -9.67 -8.37 2.78
C LEU A 59 -9.73 -6.84 2.59
N LYS A 60 -8.65 -6.24 2.09
CA LYS A 60 -8.62 -4.81 1.83
C LYS A 60 -9.59 -4.39 0.71
N LEU A 61 -9.69 -5.18 -0.36
CA LEU A 61 -10.68 -4.95 -1.41
C LEU A 61 -12.11 -5.09 -0.89
N TYR A 62 -12.39 -6.08 -0.03
CA TYR A 62 -13.70 -6.19 0.63
C TYR A 62 -14.03 -4.98 1.49
N ALA A 63 -13.08 -4.45 2.25
CA ALA A 63 -13.27 -3.20 2.98
C ALA A 63 -13.59 -2.02 2.04
N MET A 64 -12.87 -1.90 0.92
CA MET A 64 -13.15 -0.84 -0.08
C MET A 64 -14.49 -1.03 -0.82
N LEU A 65 -14.98 -2.27 -0.93
CA LEU A 65 -16.29 -2.59 -1.49
C LEU A 65 -17.45 -2.43 -0.49
N GLY A 66 -17.16 -2.22 0.80
CA GLY A 66 -18.18 -2.18 1.85
C GLY A 66 -18.80 -3.55 2.13
N GLU A 67 -18.09 -4.64 1.84
CA GLU A 67 -18.54 -5.99 2.15
C GLU A 67 -18.60 -6.20 3.66
N THR A 68 -19.70 -6.78 4.14
CA THR A 68 -19.95 -7.03 5.58
C THR A 68 -20.35 -8.48 5.88
N ASP A 69 -20.59 -9.30 4.85
CA ASP A 69 -20.95 -10.70 5.02
C ASP A 69 -19.77 -11.52 5.61
N GLN A 70 -19.93 -11.89 6.88
CA GLN A 70 -18.95 -12.68 7.61
C GLN A 70 -18.71 -14.06 6.98
N LYS A 71 -19.68 -14.61 6.23
CA LYS A 71 -19.46 -15.89 5.51
C LYS A 71 -18.39 -15.76 4.41
N ARG A 72 -18.23 -14.55 3.85
CA ARG A 72 -17.20 -14.26 2.83
C ARG A 72 -15.89 -13.79 3.46
N ILE A 73 -15.97 -13.02 4.55
CA ILE A 73 -14.80 -12.40 5.21
C ILE A 73 -14.06 -13.39 6.11
N GLN A 74 -14.78 -14.13 6.97
CA GLN A 74 -14.17 -14.94 8.03
C GLN A 74 -13.19 -16.00 7.50
N PRO A 75 -13.47 -16.74 6.42
CA PRO A 75 -12.50 -17.71 5.89
C PRO A 75 -11.17 -17.06 5.49
N ILE A 76 -11.20 -15.85 4.94
CA ILE A 76 -9.98 -15.12 4.54
C ILE A 76 -9.24 -14.60 5.78
N VAL A 77 -9.96 -14.11 6.79
CA VAL A 77 -9.39 -13.74 8.10
C VAL A 77 -8.66 -14.92 8.73
N ASP A 78 -9.33 -16.08 8.83
CA ASP A 78 -8.76 -17.30 9.41
C ASP A 78 -7.51 -17.74 8.66
N ARG A 79 -7.56 -17.64 7.32
CA ARG A 79 -6.40 -17.93 6.50
C ARG A 79 -5.24 -16.96 6.80
N VAL A 80 -5.46 -15.65 6.84
CA VAL A 80 -4.42 -14.67 7.18
C VAL A 80 -3.82 -14.98 8.55
N LEU A 81 -4.66 -15.17 9.57
CA LEU A 81 -4.25 -15.53 10.94
C LEU A 81 -3.43 -16.81 10.99
N SER A 82 -3.71 -17.78 10.12
CA SER A 82 -2.91 -19.00 10.04
C SER A 82 -1.43 -18.71 9.76
N PHE A 83 -1.08 -17.63 9.03
CA PHE A 83 0.31 -17.25 8.74
C PHE A 83 1.02 -16.54 9.90
N GLN A 84 0.33 -16.27 11.01
CA GLN A 84 0.94 -15.68 12.18
C GLN A 84 1.95 -16.64 12.82
N ARG A 85 3.13 -16.13 13.14
CA ARG A 85 4.21 -16.84 13.82
C ARG A 85 4.10 -16.69 15.34
N PRO A 86 4.81 -17.53 16.13
CA PRO A 86 4.77 -17.46 17.59
C PRO A 86 5.17 -16.10 18.20
N ASP A 87 6.04 -15.36 17.51
CA ASP A 87 6.51 -14.01 17.87
C ASP A 87 5.51 -12.89 17.49
N GLY A 88 4.38 -13.25 16.87
CA GLY A 88 3.34 -12.34 16.41
C GLY A 88 3.52 -11.88 14.96
N SER A 89 4.70 -12.03 14.36
CA SER A 89 4.97 -11.62 12.98
C SER A 89 4.22 -12.48 11.95
N PHE A 90 3.99 -11.94 10.76
CA PHE A 90 3.41 -12.67 9.63
C PHE A 90 4.46 -12.85 8.54
N ALA A 91 4.44 -14.02 7.92
CA ALA A 91 5.28 -14.27 6.77
C ALA A 91 4.71 -15.43 5.95
N ASP A 92 4.82 -15.29 4.64
CA ASP A 92 4.58 -16.38 3.71
C ASP A 92 5.82 -17.29 3.62
N PRO A 93 5.71 -18.58 3.98
CA PRO A 93 6.82 -19.53 3.92
C PRO A 93 7.47 -19.63 2.53
N TYR A 94 6.67 -19.58 1.47
CA TYR A 94 7.17 -19.66 0.09
C TYR A 94 7.97 -18.41 -0.28
N VAL A 95 7.45 -17.22 0.02
CA VAL A 95 8.15 -15.95 -0.25
C VAL A 95 9.43 -15.87 0.58
N CYS A 96 9.38 -16.25 1.86
CA CYS A 96 10.56 -16.34 2.72
C CYS A 96 11.66 -17.23 2.11
N LYS A 97 11.31 -18.44 1.67
CA LYS A 97 12.26 -19.41 1.10
C LYS A 97 12.90 -18.87 -0.19
N LYS A 98 12.10 -18.32 -1.11
CA LYS A 98 12.61 -17.78 -2.38
C LYS A 98 13.49 -16.55 -2.17
N ARG A 99 13.12 -15.65 -1.25
CA ARG A 99 13.94 -14.48 -0.90
C ARG A 99 15.23 -14.87 -0.21
N PHE A 100 15.22 -15.85 0.70
CA PHE A 100 16.42 -16.30 1.38
C PHE A 100 17.49 -16.72 0.37
N ILE A 101 17.14 -17.60 -0.56
CA ILE A 101 18.05 -18.06 -1.64
C ILE A 101 18.61 -16.86 -2.42
N ARG A 102 17.76 -15.91 -2.81
CA ARG A 102 18.19 -14.74 -3.58
C ARG A 102 19.06 -13.78 -2.76
N ASN A 103 18.70 -13.51 -1.51
CA ASN A 103 19.41 -12.59 -0.64
C ASN A 103 20.78 -13.16 -0.26
N THR A 104 20.91 -14.47 -0.05
CA THR A 104 22.21 -15.13 0.16
C THR A 104 23.10 -15.01 -1.08
N LEU A 105 22.56 -15.23 -2.28
CA LEU A 105 23.32 -15.06 -3.54
C LEU A 105 23.74 -13.59 -3.75
N SER A 106 22.84 -12.64 -3.45
CA SER A 106 23.10 -11.21 -3.56
C SER A 106 24.10 -10.71 -2.52
N SER A 107 24.01 -11.18 -1.27
CA SER A 107 24.91 -10.79 -0.18
C SER A 107 26.32 -11.31 -0.40
N LEU A 108 26.48 -12.50 -0.98
CA LEU A 108 27.78 -13.02 -1.40
C LEU A 108 28.40 -12.16 -2.52
N LYS A 109 27.56 -11.68 -3.45
CA LYS A 109 28.01 -10.84 -4.57
C LYS A 109 28.32 -9.39 -4.17
N HIS A 110 27.59 -8.84 -3.20
CA HIS A 110 27.65 -7.41 -2.86
C HIS A 110 28.17 -7.10 -1.44
N ARG A 111 28.54 -8.13 -0.65
CA ARG A 111 29.02 -8.02 0.75
C ARG A 111 28.08 -7.25 1.70
N ASP A 112 26.80 -7.18 1.37
CA ASP A 112 25.76 -6.56 2.20
C ASP A 112 25.01 -7.65 2.98
N LEU A 113 25.23 -7.71 4.29
CA LEU A 113 24.62 -8.67 5.21
C LEU A 113 23.39 -8.10 5.93
N SER A 114 23.02 -6.84 5.68
CA SER A 114 22.05 -6.08 6.46
C SER A 114 20.63 -6.69 6.51
N ASN A 115 20.31 -7.59 5.58
CA ASN A 115 18.96 -8.15 5.44
C ASN A 115 18.91 -9.69 5.27
N LEU A 116 19.97 -10.40 5.68
CA LEU A 116 20.04 -11.87 5.59
C LEU A 116 18.85 -12.58 6.26
N GLY A 117 18.34 -12.02 7.36
CA GLY A 117 17.21 -12.58 8.11
C GLY A 117 15.82 -12.28 7.54
N ASN A 118 15.69 -11.69 6.34
CA ASN A 118 14.41 -11.27 5.75
C ASN A 118 13.59 -10.28 6.61
N GLN A 119 14.21 -9.59 7.56
CA GLN A 119 13.52 -8.77 8.56
C GLN A 119 12.69 -7.63 7.95
N SER A 120 13.20 -6.93 6.92
CA SER A 120 12.41 -5.89 6.23
C SER A 120 11.16 -6.46 5.55
N TYR A 121 11.24 -7.68 5.01
CA TYR A 121 10.08 -8.35 4.40
C TYR A 121 9.07 -8.75 5.47
N ILE A 122 9.52 -9.45 6.53
CA ILE A 122 8.64 -9.90 7.62
C ILE A 122 7.90 -8.71 8.21
N ARG A 123 8.59 -7.59 8.45
CA ARG A 123 7.95 -6.36 8.95
C ARG A 123 6.90 -5.80 8.00
N ALA A 124 7.20 -5.76 6.71
CA ALA A 124 6.27 -5.24 5.70
C ALA A 124 5.03 -6.14 5.56
N GLU A 125 5.22 -7.46 5.51
CA GLU A 125 4.14 -8.45 5.46
C GLU A 125 3.28 -8.39 6.74
N THR A 126 3.93 -8.28 7.90
CA THR A 126 3.27 -8.14 9.22
C THR A 126 2.40 -6.90 9.27
N ARG A 127 2.91 -5.74 8.82
CA ARG A 127 2.09 -4.52 8.72
C ARG A 127 0.89 -4.77 7.80
N GLN A 128 1.10 -5.32 6.61
CA GLN A 128 0.03 -5.53 5.63
C GLN A 128 -1.06 -6.45 6.18
N ALA A 129 -0.67 -7.53 6.88
CA ALA A 129 -1.58 -8.45 7.54
C ALA A 129 -2.39 -7.76 8.64
N TYR A 130 -1.73 -7.05 9.57
CA TYR A 130 -2.43 -6.32 10.61
C TYR A 130 -3.35 -5.24 10.07
N SER A 131 -2.90 -4.47 9.08
CA SER A 131 -3.71 -3.45 8.41
C SER A 131 -4.99 -4.05 7.83
N ALA A 132 -4.88 -5.18 7.12
CA ALA A 132 -6.04 -5.89 6.58
C ALA A 132 -6.98 -6.44 7.68
N LEU A 133 -6.44 -7.04 8.73
CA LEU A 133 -7.23 -7.57 9.86
C LEU A 133 -7.97 -6.46 10.61
N LEU A 134 -7.32 -5.31 10.83
CA LEU A 134 -7.92 -4.17 11.53
C LEU A 134 -9.08 -3.53 10.77
N LEU A 135 -9.07 -3.56 9.44
CA LEU A 135 -10.20 -3.11 8.62
C LEU A 135 -11.47 -3.93 8.86
N HIS A 136 -11.31 -5.17 9.36
CA HIS A 136 -12.39 -6.08 9.71
C HIS A 136 -12.55 -6.25 11.22
N HIS A 137 -12.05 -5.28 12.01
CA HIS A 137 -12.13 -5.26 13.47
C HIS A 137 -11.48 -6.46 14.18
N VAL A 138 -10.56 -7.16 13.50
CA VAL A 138 -9.82 -8.29 14.08
C VAL A 138 -8.53 -7.77 14.69
N LEU A 139 -8.44 -7.85 16.02
CA LEU A 139 -7.21 -7.56 16.73
C LEU A 139 -6.33 -8.81 16.82
N PRO A 140 -5.04 -8.70 16.48
CA PRO A 140 -4.12 -9.82 16.63
C PRO A 140 -3.84 -10.14 18.10
N HIS A 141 -3.82 -11.42 18.45
CA HIS A 141 -3.57 -11.88 19.83
C HIS A 141 -2.16 -11.57 20.32
N LYS A 142 -1.19 -11.58 19.41
CA LYS A 142 0.21 -11.23 19.67
C LYS A 142 0.67 -10.19 18.67
N VAL A 143 1.39 -9.19 19.16
CA VAL A 143 2.02 -8.16 18.33
C VAL A 143 3.53 -8.20 18.52
N ASP A 144 4.26 -8.26 17.40
CA ASP A 144 5.73 -8.22 17.36
C ASP A 144 6.26 -7.13 18.31
N ALA A 145 7.24 -7.48 19.13
CA ALA A 145 7.82 -6.61 20.16
C ALA A 145 9.06 -5.83 19.69
N ASN A 146 9.57 -6.09 18.49
CA ASN A 146 10.82 -5.50 18.01
C ASN A 146 10.66 -4.11 17.37
N ILE A 147 9.72 -3.31 17.84
CA ILE A 147 9.47 -1.95 17.38
C ILE A 147 9.91 -0.98 18.49
N PRO A 148 10.72 0.05 18.17
CA PRO A 148 11.18 1.00 19.19
C PRO A 148 10.01 1.83 19.74
N THR A 149 9.95 1.96 21.07
CA THR A 149 8.86 2.68 21.76
C THR A 149 9.34 3.81 22.67
N THR A 150 10.65 3.94 22.91
CA THR A 150 11.21 5.06 23.69
C THR A 150 11.77 6.13 22.75
N PRO A 151 11.79 7.41 23.14
CA PRO A 151 12.33 8.49 22.29
C PRO A 151 13.75 8.21 21.77
N GLN A 152 14.64 7.74 22.65
CA GLN A 152 16.01 7.43 22.27
C GLN A 152 16.10 6.28 21.25
N ALA A 153 15.30 5.22 21.44
CA ALA A 153 15.27 4.08 20.52
C ALA A 153 14.67 4.46 19.16
N ILE A 154 13.64 5.31 19.16
CA ILE A 154 12.99 5.83 17.95
C ILE A 154 13.98 6.70 17.17
N HIS A 155 14.62 7.66 17.82
CA HIS A 155 15.64 8.50 17.19
C HIS A 155 16.78 7.65 16.60
N THR A 156 17.29 6.69 17.37
CA THR A 156 18.35 5.75 16.92
C THR A 156 17.90 4.90 15.73
N PHE A 157 16.65 4.46 15.72
CA PHE A 157 16.09 3.69 14.62
C PHE A 157 15.97 4.54 13.35
N LEU A 158 15.39 5.73 13.45
CA LEU A 158 15.13 6.60 12.31
C LEU A 158 16.40 7.24 11.73
N SER A 159 17.40 7.55 12.57
CA SER A 159 18.68 8.12 12.14
C SER A 159 19.56 7.14 11.35
N ARG A 160 19.32 5.83 11.49
CA ARG A 160 20.00 4.77 10.74
C ARG A 160 19.40 4.51 9.36
N LEU A 161 18.23 5.09 9.06
CA LEU A 161 17.59 4.92 7.75
C LEU A 161 18.29 5.78 6.70
N ASP A 162 18.35 5.27 5.46
CA ASP A 162 18.92 6.00 4.32
C ASP A 162 17.93 7.02 3.76
N TRP A 163 17.95 8.23 4.32
CA TRP A 163 17.10 9.35 3.88
C TRP A 163 17.56 10.00 2.56
N THR A 164 18.69 9.57 1.98
CA THR A 164 19.04 9.90 0.58
C THR A 164 18.16 9.12 -0.41
N ARG A 165 17.52 8.04 0.05
CA ARG A 165 16.53 7.23 -0.66
C ARG A 165 15.20 7.25 0.11
N PRO A 166 14.49 8.39 0.12
CA PRO A 166 13.39 8.65 1.04
C PRO A 166 12.21 7.69 0.91
N TRP A 167 12.02 7.01 -0.23
CA TRP A 167 11.01 5.95 -0.35
C TRP A 167 11.19 4.82 0.66
N GLY A 168 12.43 4.32 0.81
CA GLY A 168 12.72 3.23 1.74
C GLY A 168 12.61 3.67 3.19
N ALA A 169 13.23 4.80 3.52
CA ALA A 169 13.21 5.38 4.86
C ALA A 169 11.78 5.75 5.31
N GLY A 170 11.02 6.44 4.45
CA GLY A 170 9.62 6.79 4.70
C GLY A 170 8.74 5.56 4.92
N SER A 171 8.99 4.45 4.21
CA SER A 171 8.24 3.20 4.46
C SER A 171 8.48 2.65 5.86
N HIS A 172 9.72 2.71 6.35
CA HIS A 172 10.07 2.27 7.70
C HIS A 172 9.51 3.21 8.79
N PHE A 173 9.50 4.51 8.54
CA PHE A 173 8.79 5.48 9.38
C PHE A 173 7.28 5.19 9.46
N SER A 174 6.64 4.93 8.32
CA SER A 174 5.22 4.57 8.27
C SER A 174 4.92 3.29 9.05
N HIS A 175 5.81 2.29 8.98
CA HIS A 175 5.69 1.08 9.81
C HIS A 175 5.75 1.42 11.29
N LEU A 176 6.69 2.28 11.71
CA LEU A 176 6.83 2.69 13.10
C LEU A 176 5.52 3.30 13.63
N LEU A 177 4.96 4.32 12.97
CA LEU A 177 3.71 4.95 13.42
C LEU A 177 2.54 3.97 13.47
N PHE A 178 2.41 3.11 12.45
CA PHE A 178 1.40 2.06 12.44
C PHE A 178 1.50 1.16 13.69
N PHE A 179 2.70 0.68 14.00
CA PHE A 179 2.91 -0.21 15.15
C PHE A 179 2.71 0.49 16.49
N LEU A 180 3.10 1.77 16.63
CA LEU A 180 2.81 2.54 17.84
C LEU A 180 1.29 2.66 18.07
N SER A 181 0.52 2.96 17.02
CA SER A 181 -0.94 3.02 17.09
C SER A 181 -1.55 1.65 17.40
N LEU A 182 -1.02 0.56 16.82
CA LEU A 182 -1.44 -0.80 17.14
C LEU A 182 -1.11 -1.19 18.60
N PHE A 183 0.06 -0.82 19.13
CA PHE A 183 0.43 -1.08 20.51
C PHE A 183 -0.47 -0.34 21.50
N LYS A 184 -0.88 0.89 21.18
CA LYS A 184 -1.91 1.59 21.94
C LYS A 184 -3.24 0.82 21.92
N LYS A 185 -3.73 0.43 20.73
CA LYS A 185 -5.00 -0.31 20.58
C LYS A 185 -5.01 -1.64 21.34
N THR A 186 -3.87 -2.32 21.37
CA THR A 186 -3.67 -3.60 22.07
C THR A 186 -3.24 -3.44 23.53
N LYS A 187 -3.25 -2.21 24.07
CA LYS A 187 -2.87 -1.88 25.46
C LYS A 187 -1.45 -2.29 25.85
N LYS A 188 -0.55 -2.45 24.87
CA LYS A 188 0.88 -2.71 25.07
C LYS A 188 1.65 -1.43 25.45
N LEU A 189 1.13 -0.28 25.04
CA LEU A 189 1.56 1.03 25.50
C LEU A 189 0.41 1.73 26.24
N THR A 190 0.73 2.45 27.31
CA THR A 190 -0.20 3.42 27.89
C THR A 190 -0.42 4.59 26.93
N GLN A 191 -1.47 5.37 27.17
CA GLN A 191 -1.73 6.59 26.38
C GLN A 191 -0.52 7.55 26.43
N GLU A 192 0.10 7.72 27.59
CA GLU A 192 1.26 8.59 27.78
C GLU A 192 2.47 8.10 26.99
N GLN A 193 2.84 6.81 27.13
CA GLN A 193 3.95 6.21 26.39
C GLN A 193 3.76 6.29 24.88
N TYR A 194 2.54 6.05 24.40
CA TYR A 194 2.22 6.19 22.98
C TYR A 194 2.37 7.65 22.50
N LEU A 195 1.88 8.63 23.28
CA LEU A 195 2.01 10.04 22.91
C LEU A 195 3.47 10.49 22.86
N GLU A 196 4.28 10.08 23.84
CA GLU A 196 5.70 10.37 23.89
C GLU A 196 6.44 9.75 22.69
N ALA A 197 6.21 8.46 22.42
CA ALA A 197 6.79 7.74 21.29
C ALA A 197 6.41 8.38 19.94
N ARG A 198 5.11 8.68 19.76
CA ARG A 198 4.58 9.33 18.56
C ARG A 198 5.18 10.71 18.39
N SER A 199 5.26 11.52 19.45
CA SER A 199 5.85 12.85 19.40
C SER A 199 7.31 12.78 18.99
N SER A 200 8.09 11.84 19.53
CA SER A 200 9.49 11.66 19.14
C SER A 200 9.64 11.32 17.65
N ALA A 201 8.80 10.43 17.11
CA ALA A 201 8.81 10.12 15.69
C ALA A 201 8.41 11.33 14.82
N CYS A 202 7.41 12.10 15.23
CA CYS A 202 6.97 13.30 14.53
C CYS A 202 8.02 14.42 14.55
N THR A 203 8.67 14.66 15.68
CA THR A 203 9.76 15.64 15.77
C THR A 203 10.93 15.25 14.87
N PHE A 204 11.29 13.96 14.83
CA PHE A 204 12.33 13.49 13.92
C PHE A 204 11.96 13.74 12.46
N ILE A 205 10.76 13.34 12.03
CA ILE A 205 10.39 13.48 10.61
C ILE A 205 10.26 14.96 10.21
N ALA A 206 9.73 15.81 11.08
CA ALA A 206 9.66 17.25 10.84
C ALA A 206 11.04 17.86 10.57
N SER A 207 12.08 17.40 11.28
CA SER A 207 13.46 17.89 11.07
C SER A 207 14.06 17.55 9.70
N LEU A 208 13.43 16.66 8.94
CA LEU A 208 13.86 16.25 7.60
C LEU A 208 13.05 16.91 6.48
N GLN A 209 12.03 17.70 6.81
CA GLN A 209 11.19 18.34 5.82
C GLN A 209 11.90 19.54 5.19
N HIS A 210 11.88 19.62 3.85
CA HIS A 210 12.46 20.73 3.08
C HIS A 210 11.37 21.70 2.64
N GLU A 211 11.79 22.85 2.08
CA GLU A 211 10.89 23.88 1.55
C GLU A 211 10.04 23.40 0.37
N ASP A 212 10.45 22.36 -0.36
CA ASP A 212 9.61 21.69 -1.37
C ASP A 212 8.53 20.77 -0.75
N GLY A 213 8.50 20.72 0.58
CA GLY A 213 7.60 19.97 1.42
C GLY A 213 7.91 18.47 1.53
N ALA A 214 8.91 17.94 0.81
CA ALA A 214 9.31 16.54 0.91
C ALA A 214 10.31 16.29 2.04
N TRP A 215 10.43 15.03 2.46
CA TRP A 215 11.35 14.60 3.54
C TRP A 215 12.53 13.82 3.00
N TYR A 216 13.75 14.36 3.14
CA TYR A 216 14.95 13.70 2.64
C TYR A 216 16.25 14.31 3.19
N THR A 217 17.36 13.63 2.89
CA THR A 217 18.71 14.19 2.93
C THR A 217 19.38 14.09 1.56
N GLY A 218 20.42 14.89 1.33
CA GLY A 218 21.11 14.90 0.03
C GLY A 218 20.26 15.51 -1.09
N ASN A 219 20.33 14.92 -2.30
CA ASN A 219 19.65 15.44 -3.49
C ASN A 219 18.91 14.33 -4.27
N PRO A 220 17.80 13.78 -3.72
CA PRO A 220 16.99 12.79 -4.42
C PRO A 220 16.26 13.41 -5.62
N SER A 221 15.99 12.59 -6.65
CA SER A 221 15.18 13.03 -7.80
C SER A 221 13.74 13.39 -7.39
N HIS A 222 13.03 14.16 -8.22
CA HIS A 222 11.63 14.51 -7.96
C HIS A 222 10.76 13.27 -7.74
N ARG A 223 10.94 12.23 -8.57
CA ARG A 223 10.27 10.94 -8.39
C ARG A 223 10.51 10.34 -6.99
N GLN A 224 11.75 10.36 -6.49
CA GLN A 224 12.05 9.85 -5.15
C GLN A 224 11.44 10.72 -4.06
N LYS A 225 11.44 12.05 -4.22
CA LYS A 225 10.80 12.98 -3.27
C LYS A 225 9.30 12.71 -3.14
N VAL A 226 8.58 12.63 -4.26
CA VAL A 226 7.13 12.34 -4.27
C VAL A 226 6.84 10.95 -3.70
N ASN A 227 7.57 9.92 -4.15
CA ASN A 227 7.38 8.55 -3.67
C ASN A 227 7.74 8.40 -2.18
N GLY A 228 8.72 9.15 -1.70
CA GLY A 228 9.08 9.25 -0.28
C GLY A 228 8.02 9.97 0.54
N ALA A 229 7.52 11.11 0.04
CA ALA A 229 6.44 11.87 0.66
C ALA A 229 5.17 11.02 0.82
N MET A 230 4.78 10.25 -0.21
CA MET A 230 3.69 9.28 -0.11
C MET A 230 3.88 8.33 1.08
N LYS A 231 5.09 7.79 1.26
CA LYS A 231 5.39 6.84 2.35
C LYS A 231 5.33 7.51 3.72
N VAL A 232 5.86 8.72 3.86
CA VAL A 232 5.77 9.48 5.11
C VAL A 232 4.32 9.79 5.46
N ILE A 233 3.55 10.33 4.51
CA ILE A 233 2.13 10.64 4.68
C ILE A 233 1.35 9.38 5.05
N SER A 234 1.62 8.23 4.41
CA SER A 234 0.99 6.95 4.77
C SER A 234 1.21 6.54 6.24
N GLY A 235 2.26 7.04 6.91
CA GLY A 235 2.43 6.90 8.36
C GLY A 235 1.60 7.91 9.14
N LEU A 236 1.63 9.18 8.73
CA LEU A 236 0.93 10.28 9.40
C LEU A 236 -0.60 10.09 9.41
N ILE A 237 -1.17 9.52 8.34
CA ILE A 237 -2.63 9.32 8.20
C ILE A 237 -3.21 8.31 9.19
N VAL A 238 -2.36 7.44 9.79
CA VAL A 238 -2.79 6.45 10.78
C VAL A 238 -3.50 7.12 11.96
N ASP A 239 -3.00 8.30 12.36
CA ASP A 239 -3.54 9.09 13.48
C ASP A 239 -3.92 10.51 13.05
N ASP A 240 -4.21 10.73 11.76
CA ASP A 240 -4.59 12.03 11.17
C ASP A 240 -3.64 13.19 11.53
N LEU A 241 -2.34 12.92 11.54
CA LEU A 241 -1.32 13.89 11.92
C LEU A 241 -1.08 14.91 10.79
N PRO A 242 -0.97 16.21 11.10
CA PRO A 242 -0.63 17.23 10.12
C PRO A 242 0.86 17.19 9.75
N PHE A 243 1.23 17.89 8.67
CA PHE A 243 2.59 18.17 8.27
C PHE A 243 2.73 19.59 7.71
N GLU A 244 3.95 20.10 7.62
CA GLU A 244 4.20 21.45 7.11
C GLU A 244 4.25 21.47 5.58
N HIS A 245 4.23 22.64 4.96
CA HIS A 245 4.41 22.80 3.51
C HIS A 245 3.51 21.94 2.57
N PRO A 246 2.19 21.76 2.85
CA PRO A 246 1.31 20.99 1.97
C PRO A 246 1.15 21.63 0.58
N LYS A 247 1.23 22.96 0.50
CA LYS A 247 1.18 23.73 -0.74
C LYS A 247 2.35 23.39 -1.66
N GLU A 248 3.54 23.31 -1.11
CA GLU A 248 4.78 23.04 -1.84
C GLU A 248 4.83 21.58 -2.32
N LEU A 249 4.31 20.63 -1.53
CA LEU A 249 4.12 19.25 -1.98
C LEU A 249 3.14 19.13 -3.15
N ILE A 250 2.08 19.94 -3.19
CA ILE A 250 1.15 19.99 -4.35
C ILE A 250 1.91 20.49 -5.57
N ASN A 251 2.65 21.59 -5.45
CA ASN A 251 3.46 22.12 -6.55
C ASN A 251 4.45 21.07 -7.08
N LEU A 252 5.15 20.37 -6.18
CA LEU A 252 6.08 19.30 -6.52
C LEU A 252 5.41 18.18 -7.35
N CYS A 253 4.20 17.75 -6.95
CA CYS A 253 3.45 16.71 -7.66
C CYS A 253 2.96 17.15 -9.05
N LEU A 254 2.70 18.45 -9.24
CA LEU A 254 2.19 19.00 -10.49
C LEU A 254 3.30 19.47 -11.46
N THR A 255 4.57 19.34 -11.08
CA THR A 255 5.68 19.62 -12.00
C THR A 255 5.63 18.74 -13.25
N GLN A 256 6.16 19.24 -14.36
CA GLN A 256 6.20 18.49 -15.62
C GLN A 256 6.96 17.16 -15.47
N GLU A 257 8.07 17.14 -14.73
CA GLU A 257 8.83 15.90 -14.48
C GLU A 257 8.01 14.86 -13.72
N ALA A 258 7.21 15.28 -12.74
CA ALA A 258 6.35 14.38 -11.98
C ALA A 258 5.17 13.85 -12.83
N THR A 259 4.50 14.75 -13.57
CA THR A 259 3.24 14.44 -14.27
C THR A 259 3.42 13.63 -15.56
N GLN A 260 4.64 13.55 -16.12
CA GLN A 260 4.94 12.78 -17.32
C GLN A 260 5.24 11.28 -17.06
N THR A 261 5.13 10.80 -15.82
CA THR A 261 5.30 9.37 -15.55
C THR A 261 4.15 8.54 -16.14
N HIS A 262 4.49 7.47 -16.87
CA HIS A 262 3.54 6.46 -17.35
C HIS A 262 3.39 5.26 -16.41
N ASP A 263 4.13 5.25 -15.29
CA ASP A 263 4.06 4.22 -14.28
C ASP A 263 2.86 4.48 -13.35
N ALA A 264 1.89 3.58 -13.37
CA ALA A 264 0.67 3.74 -12.58
C ALA A 264 0.94 3.78 -11.06
N CYS A 265 1.99 3.13 -10.56
CA CYS A 265 2.33 3.20 -9.13
C CYS A 265 2.82 4.60 -8.76
N ASP A 266 3.63 5.24 -9.60
CA ASP A 266 4.05 6.63 -9.35
C ASP A 266 2.85 7.58 -9.39
N GLN A 267 1.91 7.39 -10.31
CA GLN A 267 0.68 8.19 -10.39
C GLN A 267 -0.18 8.02 -9.13
N ILE A 268 -0.36 6.79 -8.64
CA ILE A 268 -1.07 6.52 -7.38
C ILE A 268 -0.37 7.21 -6.19
N ASN A 269 0.96 7.23 -6.17
CA ASN A 269 1.70 7.94 -5.12
C ASN A 269 1.44 9.44 -5.16
N GLN A 270 1.42 10.04 -6.35
CA GLN A 270 1.07 11.46 -6.53
C GLN A 270 -0.35 11.75 -6.07
N ILE A 271 -1.32 10.90 -6.44
CA ILE A 271 -2.72 11.04 -6.02
C ILE A 271 -2.85 11.03 -4.51
N LEU A 272 -2.12 10.15 -3.81
CA LEU A 272 -2.12 10.14 -2.35
C LEU A 272 -1.56 11.45 -1.78
N VAL A 273 -0.40 11.91 -2.27
CA VAL A 273 0.19 13.17 -1.80
C VAL A 273 -0.77 14.34 -2.04
N LEU A 274 -1.33 14.47 -3.25
CA LEU A 274 -2.32 15.49 -3.59
C LEU A 274 -3.54 15.39 -2.67
N ARG A 275 -4.12 14.19 -2.48
CA ARG A 275 -5.31 13.97 -1.65
C ARG A 275 -5.13 14.50 -0.24
N TYR A 276 -4.01 14.17 0.38
CA TYR A 276 -3.76 14.51 1.79
C TYR A 276 -3.24 15.93 1.97
N SER A 277 -2.47 16.47 1.02
CA SER A 277 -2.06 17.88 1.02
C SER A 277 -3.24 18.82 0.79
N THR A 278 -4.11 18.54 -0.19
CA THR A 278 -5.32 19.35 -0.44
C THR A 278 -6.28 19.30 0.75
N ARG A 279 -6.45 18.12 1.37
CA ARG A 279 -7.24 17.99 2.60
C ARG A 279 -6.69 18.86 3.73
N LEU A 280 -5.37 18.93 3.89
CA LEU A 280 -4.75 19.70 4.96
C LEU A 280 -4.86 21.22 4.74
N LEU A 281 -4.76 21.68 3.48
CA LEU A 281 -4.99 23.09 3.15
C LEU A 281 -6.42 23.55 3.43
N ASN A 282 -7.40 22.66 3.27
CA ASN A 282 -8.83 22.94 3.51
C ASN A 282 -9.39 24.12 2.69
N HIS A 283 -8.77 24.44 1.54
CA HIS A 283 -9.28 25.35 0.52
C HIS A 283 -8.76 24.93 -0.86
N PRO A 284 -9.43 25.30 -1.97
CA PRO A 284 -8.93 24.99 -3.31
C PRO A 284 -7.56 25.62 -3.57
N TYR A 285 -6.63 24.83 -4.13
CA TYR A 285 -5.29 25.26 -4.55
C TYR A 285 -4.85 24.40 -5.74
N HIS A 286 -4.56 25.01 -6.89
CA HIS A 286 -4.29 24.32 -8.17
C HIS A 286 -5.34 23.26 -8.56
N GLN A 287 -6.62 23.51 -8.24
CA GLN A 287 -7.66 22.50 -8.45
C GLN A 287 -7.83 22.11 -9.93
N GLU A 288 -7.68 23.06 -10.86
CA GLU A 288 -7.77 22.77 -12.30
C GLU A 288 -6.63 21.86 -12.79
N ASP A 289 -5.41 22.08 -12.30
CA ASP A 289 -4.26 21.24 -12.61
C ASP A 289 -4.41 19.84 -12.00
N ILE A 290 -4.89 19.75 -10.76
CA ILE A 290 -5.21 18.48 -10.09
C ILE A 290 -6.29 17.72 -10.87
N ASN A 291 -7.33 18.41 -11.32
CA ASN A 291 -8.40 17.82 -12.12
C ASN A 291 -7.85 17.28 -13.44
N THR A 292 -7.03 18.07 -14.13
CA THR A 292 -6.38 17.69 -15.40
C THR A 292 -5.47 16.47 -15.20
N PHE A 293 -4.66 16.47 -14.15
CA PHE A 293 -3.81 15.33 -13.80
C PHE A 293 -4.63 14.06 -13.55
N CYS A 294 -5.69 14.14 -12.74
CA CYS A 294 -6.55 12.98 -12.46
C CYS A 294 -7.26 12.47 -13.71
N GLN A 295 -7.76 13.36 -14.58
CA GLN A 295 -8.39 12.96 -15.84
C GLN A 295 -7.41 12.23 -16.77
N ASN A 296 -6.17 12.73 -16.88
CA ASN A 296 -5.12 12.09 -17.67
C ASN A 296 -4.74 10.73 -17.10
N ALA A 297 -4.64 10.60 -15.77
CA ALA A 297 -4.39 9.32 -15.12
C ALA A 297 -5.54 8.33 -15.36
N LEU A 298 -6.81 8.75 -15.26
CA LEU A 298 -7.97 7.89 -15.55
C LEU A 298 -7.95 7.35 -17.00
N ILE A 299 -7.63 8.19 -17.98
CA ILE A 299 -7.48 7.77 -19.39
C ILE A 299 -6.41 6.67 -19.50
N GLN A 300 -5.26 6.85 -18.85
CA GLN A 300 -4.17 5.88 -18.88
C GLN A 300 -4.52 4.57 -18.15
N TRP A 301 -5.22 4.67 -17.02
CA TRP A 301 -5.61 3.53 -16.18
C TRP A 301 -6.62 2.62 -16.86
N GLY A 302 -7.39 3.12 -17.83
CA GLY A 302 -8.28 2.30 -18.65
C GLY A 302 -7.56 1.12 -19.33
N ALA A 303 -6.27 1.29 -19.66
CA ALA A 303 -5.46 0.22 -20.26
C ALA A 303 -5.02 -0.89 -19.29
N TYR A 304 -5.24 -0.71 -17.98
CA TYR A 304 -4.93 -1.68 -16.93
C TYR A 304 -6.16 -2.48 -16.51
N TYR A 305 -7.37 -2.01 -16.84
CA TYR A 305 -8.62 -2.67 -16.50
C TYR A 305 -9.00 -3.74 -17.52
N PHE A 306 -9.51 -4.87 -17.05
CA PHE A 306 -9.98 -5.99 -17.86
C PHE A 306 -11.49 -6.14 -17.67
N PRO A 307 -12.34 -5.53 -18.53
CA PRO A 307 -13.79 -5.50 -18.34
C PRO A 307 -14.43 -6.87 -18.17
N GLU A 308 -13.96 -7.88 -18.93
CA GLU A 308 -14.49 -9.24 -18.86
C GLU A 308 -14.22 -9.91 -17.51
N HIS A 309 -13.05 -9.63 -16.93
CA HIS A 309 -12.67 -10.18 -15.63
C HIS A 309 -13.16 -9.32 -14.46
N GLY A 310 -13.26 -8.00 -14.65
CA GLY A 310 -13.60 -7.02 -13.63
C GLY A 310 -12.44 -6.58 -12.73
N GLY A 311 -11.20 -6.92 -13.09
CA GLY A 311 -10.00 -6.60 -12.30
C GLY A 311 -9.00 -5.73 -13.07
N PHE A 312 -7.95 -5.28 -12.39
CA PHE A 312 -6.83 -4.55 -12.98
C PHE A 312 -5.55 -5.39 -12.94
N SER A 313 -4.67 -5.24 -13.93
CA SER A 313 -3.32 -5.78 -13.89
C SER A 313 -2.33 -4.78 -13.31
N PHE A 314 -1.30 -5.25 -12.62
CA PHE A 314 -0.29 -4.38 -12.00
C PHE A 314 0.57 -3.64 -13.04
N HIS A 315 0.83 -4.28 -14.19
CA HIS A 315 1.45 -3.64 -15.34
C HIS A 315 0.48 -3.62 -16.51
N LYS A 316 0.65 -2.69 -17.45
CA LYS A 316 -0.14 -2.66 -18.68
C LYS A 316 -0.03 -4.01 -19.41
N HIS A 317 -1.17 -4.66 -19.62
CA HIS A 317 -1.28 -5.98 -20.27
C HIS A 317 -0.46 -7.11 -19.62
N ARG A 318 -0.15 -7.00 -18.31
CA ARG A 318 0.63 -8.03 -17.61
C ARG A 318 0.36 -8.04 -16.11
N ALA A 319 -0.04 -9.19 -15.59
CA ALA A 319 -0.13 -9.45 -14.16
C ALA A 319 1.23 -9.25 -13.47
N ASN A 320 1.22 -8.88 -12.18
CA ASN A 320 2.44 -8.88 -11.39
C ASN A 320 2.99 -10.31 -11.25
N ASP A 321 4.24 -10.51 -11.66
CA ASP A 321 4.92 -11.80 -11.56
C ASP A 321 5.78 -11.91 -10.29
N ARG A 322 6.00 -10.80 -9.56
CA ARG A 322 6.90 -10.74 -8.41
C ARG A 322 6.31 -10.05 -7.19
N TYR A 323 6.28 -10.77 -6.07
CA TYR A 323 5.94 -10.21 -4.76
C TYR A 323 7.15 -10.26 -3.82
N TYR A 324 7.58 -9.10 -3.31
CA TYR A 324 8.84 -8.94 -2.59
C TYR A 324 10.04 -9.63 -3.25
N SER A 325 10.09 -9.54 -4.60
CA SER A 325 11.07 -10.21 -5.48
C SER A 325 10.95 -11.73 -5.65
N ALA A 326 10.09 -12.41 -4.89
CA ALA A 326 9.76 -13.82 -5.15
C ALA A 326 8.85 -13.92 -6.36
N LYS A 327 9.11 -14.88 -7.26
CA LYS A 327 8.23 -15.13 -8.42
C LYS A 327 6.95 -15.80 -7.92
N VAL A 328 5.80 -15.17 -8.16
CA VAL A 328 4.48 -15.56 -7.63
C VAL A 328 3.48 -15.92 -8.71
N SER A 329 3.64 -15.36 -9.91
CA SER A 329 2.80 -15.69 -11.07
C SER A 329 3.65 -15.82 -12.34
N GLN A 330 3.03 -16.29 -13.42
CA GLN A 330 3.59 -16.34 -14.76
C GLN A 330 3.65 -14.96 -15.43
N GLY A 331 2.95 -13.96 -14.89
CA GLY A 331 2.85 -12.62 -15.50
C GLY A 331 2.12 -12.66 -16.84
N LEU A 332 0.97 -13.34 -16.91
CA LEU A 332 0.15 -13.40 -18.11
C LEU A 332 -0.55 -12.05 -18.38
N ASN A 333 -1.10 -11.87 -19.58
CA ASN A 333 -1.92 -10.70 -19.92
C ASN A 333 -3.33 -10.84 -19.32
N GLU A 334 -3.41 -10.66 -18.01
CA GLU A 334 -4.62 -10.85 -17.20
C GLU A 334 -4.56 -9.93 -15.97
N PRO A 335 -5.69 -9.69 -15.28
CA PRO A 335 -5.66 -8.93 -14.04
C PRO A 335 -5.07 -9.74 -12.89
N ASP A 336 -4.61 -9.03 -11.88
CA ASP A 336 -4.09 -9.59 -10.64
C ASP A 336 -4.59 -8.80 -9.44
N ILE A 337 -4.63 -9.44 -8.28
CA ILE A 337 -5.22 -8.84 -7.09
C ILE A 337 -4.41 -7.67 -6.55
N HIS A 338 -3.09 -7.63 -6.82
CA HIS A 338 -2.22 -6.53 -6.40
C HIS A 338 -2.42 -5.28 -7.27
N GLY A 339 -2.52 -5.43 -8.59
CA GLY A 339 -2.96 -4.36 -9.48
C GLY A 339 -4.34 -3.84 -9.09
N THR A 340 -5.30 -4.76 -8.94
CA THR A 340 -6.68 -4.43 -8.60
C THR A 340 -6.80 -3.58 -7.33
N ILE A 341 -6.14 -3.96 -6.24
CA ILE A 341 -6.18 -3.17 -5.01
C ILE A 341 -5.57 -1.77 -5.16
N LEU A 342 -4.48 -1.63 -5.91
CA LEU A 342 -3.82 -0.34 -6.10
C LEU A 342 -4.71 0.63 -6.88
N PHE A 343 -5.30 0.18 -8.00
CA PHE A 343 -6.18 1.02 -8.80
C PHE A 343 -7.49 1.35 -8.07
N VAL A 344 -8.10 0.40 -7.38
CA VAL A 344 -9.32 0.64 -6.58
C VAL A 344 -9.04 1.68 -5.49
N TRP A 345 -7.90 1.58 -4.80
CA TRP A 345 -7.50 2.58 -3.81
C TRP A 345 -7.26 3.95 -4.46
N GLY A 346 -6.56 4.00 -5.59
CA GLY A 346 -6.35 5.22 -6.37
C GLY A 346 -7.66 5.90 -6.78
N LEU A 347 -8.63 5.12 -7.30
CA LEU A 347 -9.95 5.61 -7.69
C LEU A 347 -10.73 6.17 -6.48
N SER A 348 -10.63 5.52 -5.31
CA SER A 348 -11.26 6.00 -4.08
C SER A 348 -10.72 7.37 -3.66
N MET A 349 -9.39 7.57 -3.74
CA MET A 349 -8.75 8.85 -3.42
C MET A 349 -9.06 9.93 -4.45
N MET A 350 -9.09 9.59 -5.74
CA MET A 350 -9.48 10.50 -6.82
C MET A 350 -10.91 11.00 -6.66
N LYS A 351 -11.87 10.13 -6.26
CA LYS A 351 -13.25 10.54 -6.00
C LYS A 351 -13.32 11.67 -4.97
N GLN A 352 -12.53 11.55 -3.90
CA GLN A 352 -12.44 12.57 -2.85
C GLN A 352 -11.74 13.86 -3.32
N LEU A 353 -10.72 13.74 -4.15
CA LEU A 353 -9.99 14.87 -4.73
C LEU A 353 -10.85 15.70 -5.71
N LEU A 354 -11.61 15.01 -6.55
CA LEU A 354 -12.44 15.61 -7.60
C LEU A 354 -13.82 16.02 -7.11
N GLN A 355 -14.24 15.56 -5.92
CA GLN A 355 -15.57 15.80 -5.36
C GLN A 355 -16.68 15.48 -6.36
N THR A 356 -16.55 14.34 -7.05
CA THR A 356 -17.45 13.95 -8.15
C THR A 356 -18.15 12.63 -7.87
N GLU A 357 -19.43 12.54 -8.25
CA GLU A 357 -20.16 11.27 -8.23
C GLU A 357 -19.91 10.41 -9.48
N ASN A 358 -19.18 10.94 -10.47
CA ASN A 358 -18.86 10.24 -11.71
C ASN A 358 -17.74 9.20 -11.57
N LEU A 359 -17.30 8.90 -10.34
CA LEU A 359 -16.31 7.86 -10.06
C LEU A 359 -16.92 6.74 -9.22
N PRO A 360 -16.44 5.49 -9.41
CA PRO A 360 -16.92 4.32 -8.68
C PRO A 360 -16.93 4.56 -7.17
N ASN A 361 -18.01 4.15 -6.52
CA ASN A 361 -18.17 4.36 -5.08
C ASN A 361 -17.42 3.30 -4.25
N PHE A 362 -16.10 3.42 -4.17
CA PHE A 362 -15.26 2.65 -3.25
C PHE A 362 -15.01 3.42 -1.95
N HIS A 363 -15.00 2.72 -0.83
CA HIS A 363 -14.56 3.28 0.45
C HIS A 363 -13.04 3.48 0.45
N GLU A 364 -12.56 4.65 0.83
CA GLU A 364 -11.13 4.89 1.05
C GLU A 364 -10.68 4.17 2.33
N ILE A 365 -9.62 3.36 2.24
CA ILE A 365 -8.98 2.74 3.40
C ILE A 365 -7.69 3.47 3.78
N LYS A 366 -7.40 3.54 5.09
CA LYS A 366 -6.13 4.02 5.62
C LYS A 366 -5.16 2.84 5.73
N SER A 367 -4.07 2.88 4.97
CA SER A 367 -3.14 1.75 4.80
C SER A 367 -2.28 1.46 6.01
#